data_AF-A0A7K0TGF7-F1
#
_entry.id   AF-A0A7K0TGF7-F1
#
_cell.length_a   1.000
_cell.length_b   1.000
_cell.length_c   1.000
_cell.angle_alpha   90.00
_cell.angle_beta   90.00
_cell.angle_gamma   90.00
#
_symmetry.space_group_name_H-M   'P 1'
#
loop_
_entity.id
_entity.type
_entity.pdbx_description
1 polymer ?
#
loop_
_entity_poly.entity_id
_entity_poly.type
_entity_poly.pdbx_seq_one_letter_code
_entity_poly.pdbx_strand_id
1 'polypeptide(L)'
;HATVIAKETAAAIRDGISEFAIYQIEEKALAHAEFHTPGQVANKVRTTIAQLAPLEFEEVVDRAHEARRVSCYNEADGMATVVAILPAQDAQTVMKSIEAYILKMNEQDEAEHARSRSWTSGSGTSGSGTSGSGTSGSGTGGSIAATSTWSLLTADNKRADALTAILSRALVEKIDEVRPHRRPITINVTIDLPTLLGLAENPGQLSGYGAIPASVARELASDATWKRFITDPQTGNLLDYGREKYEPPQALVDFLLARDRTCRFPGCRQPASRTDIDHAESWEGGGETSPENLGLLCRRHHRLKTHGKWSLVSNADGSCEWTSPLGKNYFVPARPINESV
;
A
#
# COMPACT_ATOMS: atom_id res chain seq x y z
N HIS A 1 23.41 4.91 -30.08
CA HIS A 1 24.29 5.87 -29.36
C HIS A 1 23.93 7.32 -29.64
N ALA A 2 23.80 7.73 -30.91
CA ALA A 2 23.40 9.10 -31.28
C ALA A 2 22.13 9.61 -30.56
N THR A 3 21.08 8.79 -30.46
CA THR A 3 19.84 9.13 -29.72
C THR A 3 20.09 9.41 -28.25
N VAL A 4 21.00 8.68 -27.61
CA VAL A 4 21.35 8.89 -26.20
C VAL A 4 22.10 10.20 -26.04
N ILE A 5 23.12 10.43 -26.88
CA ILE A 5 23.93 11.65 -26.85
C ILE A 5 23.00 12.87 -27.04
N ALA A 6 22.17 12.87 -28.08
CA ALA A 6 21.23 13.95 -28.36
C ALA A 6 20.21 14.18 -27.22
N LYS A 7 19.71 13.10 -26.59
CA LYS A 7 18.77 13.22 -25.47
C LYS A 7 19.40 13.91 -24.26
N GLU A 8 20.60 13.48 -23.89
CA GLU A 8 21.31 14.01 -22.71
C GLU A 8 21.83 15.43 -22.98
N THR A 9 22.37 15.72 -24.18
CA THR A 9 22.84 17.07 -24.53
C THR A 9 21.70 18.06 -24.72
N ALA A 10 20.56 17.65 -25.27
CA ALA A 10 19.37 18.50 -25.33
C ALA A 10 18.81 18.84 -23.94
N ALA A 11 18.96 17.95 -22.95
CA ALA A 11 18.60 18.26 -21.56
C ALA A 11 19.57 19.30 -20.98
N ALA A 12 20.87 19.07 -21.12
CA ALA A 12 21.92 20.01 -20.71
C ALA A 12 21.73 21.43 -21.30
N ILE A 13 21.37 21.55 -22.58
CA ILE A 13 21.06 22.85 -23.21
C ILE A 13 19.88 23.55 -22.50
N ARG A 14 18.80 22.81 -22.22
CA ARG A 14 17.63 23.37 -21.50
C ARG A 14 17.96 23.80 -20.08
N ASP A 15 18.95 23.15 -19.48
CA ASP A 15 19.43 23.45 -18.13
C ASP A 15 20.49 24.56 -18.10
N GLY A 16 20.73 25.24 -19.24
CA GLY A 16 21.57 26.45 -19.29
C GLY A 16 23.04 26.22 -19.62
N ILE A 17 23.43 24.99 -19.97
CA ILE A 17 24.82 24.68 -20.32
C ILE A 17 25.19 25.34 -21.66
N SER A 18 26.34 26.04 -21.67
CA SER A 18 26.83 26.75 -22.87
C SER A 18 27.04 25.83 -24.07
N GLU A 19 26.78 26.35 -25.28
CA GLU A 19 26.99 25.59 -26.53
C GLU A 19 28.43 25.07 -26.68
N PHE A 20 29.42 25.83 -26.19
CA PHE A 20 30.82 25.39 -26.18
C PHE A 20 31.06 24.17 -25.27
N ALA A 21 30.45 24.16 -24.08
CA ALA A 21 30.53 23.00 -23.19
C ALA A 21 29.79 21.79 -23.78
N ILE A 22 28.64 22.00 -24.43
CA ILE A 22 27.90 20.94 -25.14
C ILE A 22 28.77 20.31 -26.23
N TYR A 23 29.44 21.12 -27.04
CA TYR A 23 30.35 20.61 -28.08
C TYR A 23 31.42 19.68 -27.48
N GLN A 24 32.06 20.09 -26.38
CA GLN A 24 33.05 19.24 -25.69
C GLN A 24 32.45 17.96 -25.10
N ILE A 25 31.21 18.01 -24.62
CA ILE A 25 30.49 16.84 -24.11
C ILE A 25 30.23 15.85 -25.25
N GLU A 26 29.75 16.32 -26.41
CA GLU A 26 29.46 15.48 -27.57
C GLU A 26 30.72 14.85 -28.16
N GLU A 27 31.81 15.60 -28.28
CA GLU A 27 33.10 15.08 -28.75
C GLU A 27 33.59 13.92 -27.86
N LYS A 28 33.59 14.12 -26.53
CA LYS A 28 33.96 13.08 -25.56
C LYS A 28 33.00 11.89 -25.60
N ALA A 29 31.71 12.12 -25.82
CA ALA A 29 30.71 11.07 -25.90
C ALA A 29 30.85 10.22 -27.16
N LEU A 30 31.15 10.83 -28.31
CA LEU A 30 31.40 10.15 -29.58
C LEU A 30 32.63 9.24 -29.49
N ALA A 31 33.73 9.74 -28.92
CA ALA A 31 34.92 8.93 -28.69
C ALA A 31 34.66 7.75 -27.74
N HIS A 32 33.83 7.94 -26.72
CA HIS A 32 33.47 6.86 -25.79
C HIS A 32 32.48 5.86 -26.40
N ALA A 33 31.61 6.30 -27.31
CA ALA A 33 30.55 5.50 -27.90
C ALA A 33 31.04 4.32 -28.73
N GLU A 34 32.23 4.41 -29.31
CA GLU A 34 32.82 3.39 -30.18
C GLU A 34 32.92 2.01 -29.51
N PHE A 35 33.16 1.97 -28.19
CA PHE A 35 33.46 0.72 -27.45
C PHE A 35 32.48 0.40 -26.31
N HIS A 36 31.40 1.16 -26.16
CA HIS A 36 30.54 1.08 -24.98
C HIS A 36 29.07 0.94 -25.33
N THR A 37 28.27 0.41 -24.40
CA THR A 37 26.81 0.29 -24.57
C THR A 37 26.11 1.66 -24.47
N PRO A 38 24.88 1.81 -25.01
CA PRO A 38 24.12 3.05 -24.87
C PRO A 38 23.96 3.53 -23.42
N GLY A 39 23.79 2.62 -22.46
CA GLY A 39 23.69 2.97 -21.03
C GLY A 39 25.01 3.48 -20.45
N GLN A 40 26.14 2.87 -20.83
CA GLN A 40 27.48 3.35 -20.45
C GLN A 40 27.77 4.73 -21.05
N VAL A 41 27.37 4.97 -22.31
CA VAL A 41 27.48 6.29 -22.94
C VAL A 41 26.63 7.33 -22.24
N ALA A 42 25.38 7.01 -21.87
CA ALA A 42 24.53 7.91 -21.09
C ALA A 42 25.19 8.30 -19.77
N ASN A 43 25.78 7.32 -19.06
CA ASN A 43 26.53 7.59 -17.82
C ASN A 43 27.74 8.49 -18.09
N LYS A 44 28.52 8.22 -19.13
CA LYS A 44 29.68 9.04 -19.48
C LYS A 44 29.29 10.48 -19.80
N VAL A 45 28.22 10.70 -20.55
CA VAL A 45 27.70 12.03 -20.88
C VAL A 45 27.31 12.76 -19.60
N ARG A 46 26.51 12.14 -18.73
CA ARG A 46 26.09 12.72 -17.44
C ARG A 46 27.28 13.06 -16.53
N THR A 47 28.28 12.17 -16.44
CA THR A 47 29.52 12.46 -15.70
C THR A 47 30.27 13.64 -16.31
N THR A 48 30.34 13.73 -17.63
CA THR A 48 31.06 14.82 -18.32
C THR A 48 30.35 16.16 -18.14
N ILE A 49 29.01 16.17 -18.16
CA ILE A 49 28.19 17.33 -17.80
C ILE A 49 28.53 17.80 -16.38
N ALA A 50 28.46 16.90 -15.39
CA ALA A 50 28.76 17.23 -13.99
C ALA A 50 30.20 17.77 -13.79
N GLN A 51 31.15 17.37 -14.63
CA GLN A 51 32.54 17.85 -14.57
C GLN A 51 32.73 19.23 -15.22
N LEU A 52 32.01 19.52 -16.30
CA LEU A 52 32.19 20.75 -17.09
C LEU A 52 31.26 21.89 -16.65
N ALA A 53 30.12 21.55 -16.04
CA ALA A 53 29.09 22.49 -15.59
C ALA A 53 28.56 22.06 -14.20
N PRO A 54 29.39 22.15 -13.14
CA PRO A 54 29.04 21.64 -11.82
C PRO A 54 27.91 22.42 -11.13
N LEU A 55 27.83 23.74 -11.33
CA LEU A 55 26.78 24.58 -10.71
C LEU A 55 25.42 24.29 -11.32
N GLU A 56 25.35 24.24 -12.65
CA GLU A 56 24.14 23.90 -13.39
C GLU A 56 23.69 22.47 -13.07
N PHE A 57 24.65 21.55 -12.92
CA PHE A 57 24.37 20.18 -12.49
C PHE A 57 23.77 20.14 -11.06
N GLU A 58 24.32 20.90 -10.11
CA GLU A 58 23.78 21.01 -8.75
C GLU A 58 22.34 21.55 -8.76
N GLU A 59 22.06 22.63 -9.49
CA GLU A 59 20.71 23.20 -9.60
C GLU A 59 19.69 22.22 -10.22
N VAL A 60 20.11 21.42 -11.19
CA VAL A 60 19.27 20.36 -11.77
C VAL A 60 18.99 19.27 -10.74
N VAL A 61 20.00 18.84 -9.98
CA VAL A 61 19.84 17.84 -8.92
C VAL A 61 18.91 18.34 -7.83
N ASP A 62 19.04 19.59 -7.41
CA ASP A 62 18.19 20.21 -6.38
C ASP A 62 16.72 20.28 -6.85
N ARG A 63 16.46 20.73 -8.08
CA ARG A 63 15.10 20.70 -8.66
C ARG A 63 14.55 19.28 -8.75
N ALA A 64 15.37 18.30 -9.13
CA ALA A 64 14.96 16.90 -9.16
C ALA A 64 14.67 16.34 -7.76
N HIS A 65 15.39 16.81 -6.74
CA HIS A 65 15.18 16.46 -5.34
C HIS A 65 13.84 16.98 -4.80
N GLU A 66 13.25 18.02 -5.38
CA GLU A 66 11.90 18.45 -5.04
C GLU A 66 10.80 17.55 -5.64
N ALA A 67 11.12 16.80 -6.70
CA ALA A 67 10.17 15.90 -7.36
C ALA A 67 10.00 14.54 -6.65
N ARG A 68 10.72 14.32 -5.54
CA ARG A 68 10.68 13.10 -4.72
C ARG A 68 9.24 12.78 -4.31
N ARG A 69 8.82 11.54 -4.56
CA ARG A 69 7.47 11.09 -4.21
C ARG A 69 7.41 9.58 -4.10
N VAL A 70 6.45 9.10 -3.32
CA VAL A 70 6.01 7.70 -3.32
C VAL A 70 4.53 7.70 -3.67
N SER A 71 4.14 6.81 -4.58
CA SER A 71 2.75 6.66 -5.03
C SER A 71 2.40 5.19 -5.10
N CYS A 72 1.13 4.87 -4.81
CA CYS A 72 0.59 3.51 -4.87
C CYS A 72 -0.63 3.52 -5.80
N TYR A 73 -0.68 2.58 -6.73
CA TYR A 73 -1.73 2.42 -7.73
C TYR A 73 -2.29 1.01 -7.63
N ASN A 74 -3.61 0.88 -7.65
CA ASN A 74 -4.26 -0.43 -7.66
C ASN A 74 -4.15 -1.03 -9.07
N GLU A 75 -3.76 -2.30 -9.14
CA GLU A 75 -3.71 -3.09 -10.37
C GLU A 75 -4.77 -4.19 -10.35
N ALA A 76 -4.91 -4.91 -11.46
CA ALA A 76 -5.74 -6.10 -11.55
C ALA A 76 -5.21 -7.24 -10.64
N ASP A 77 -6.03 -8.28 -10.47
CA ASP A 77 -5.63 -9.58 -9.91
C ASP A 77 -5.09 -9.55 -8.47
N GLY A 78 -5.56 -8.62 -7.63
CA GLY A 78 -5.10 -8.50 -6.24
C GLY A 78 -3.78 -7.75 -6.08
N MET A 79 -3.21 -7.21 -7.16
CA MET A 79 -1.89 -6.58 -7.15
C MET A 79 -1.97 -5.06 -7.03
N ALA A 80 -0.89 -4.45 -6.56
CA ALA A 80 -0.74 -2.99 -6.54
C ALA A 80 0.70 -2.60 -6.90
N THR A 81 0.84 -1.48 -7.59
CA THR A 81 2.13 -0.91 -7.97
C THR A 81 2.51 0.20 -7.01
N VAL A 82 3.63 0.05 -6.31
CA VAL A 82 4.26 1.13 -5.53
C VAL A 82 5.45 1.68 -6.32
N VAL A 83 5.40 2.98 -6.66
CA VAL A 83 6.48 3.68 -7.35
C VAL A 83 7.09 4.72 -6.43
N ALA A 84 8.41 4.64 -6.25
CA ALA A 84 9.18 5.62 -5.50
C ALA A 84 10.18 6.34 -6.41
N ILE A 85 10.15 7.68 -6.37
CA ILE A 85 11.17 8.54 -6.95
C ILE A 85 11.93 9.15 -5.78
N LEU A 86 13.19 8.76 -5.66
CA LEU A 86 14.06 9.09 -4.53
C LEU A 86 15.39 9.64 -5.04
N PRO A 87 16.15 10.37 -4.20
CA PRO A 87 17.55 10.64 -4.44
C PRO A 87 18.31 9.33 -4.63
N ALA A 88 19.34 9.35 -5.48
CA ALA A 88 20.06 8.14 -5.84
C ALA A 88 20.63 7.42 -4.60
N GLN A 89 21.17 8.17 -3.64
CA GLN A 89 21.70 7.62 -2.39
C GLN A 89 20.61 6.93 -1.55
N ASP A 90 19.43 7.53 -1.41
CA ASP A 90 18.33 6.96 -0.64
C ASP A 90 17.77 5.70 -1.32
N ALA A 91 17.67 5.72 -2.65
CA ALA A 91 17.29 4.54 -3.43
C ALA A 91 18.29 3.39 -3.25
N GLN A 92 19.61 3.69 -3.23
CA GLN A 92 20.63 2.68 -2.94
C GLN A 92 20.49 2.13 -1.52
N THR A 93 20.19 2.97 -0.53
CA THR A 93 19.90 2.50 0.83
C THR A 93 18.73 1.52 0.85
N VAL A 94 17.60 1.85 0.21
CA VAL A 94 16.44 0.94 0.11
C VAL A 94 16.82 -0.39 -0.53
N MET A 95 17.53 -0.35 -1.67
CA MET A 95 17.95 -1.57 -2.37
C MET A 95 18.91 -2.42 -1.55
N LYS A 96 19.84 -1.79 -0.83
CA LYS A 96 20.78 -2.51 0.05
C LYS A 96 20.09 -3.09 1.28
N SER A 97 19.07 -2.44 1.82
CA SER A 97 18.24 -3.02 2.88
C SER A 97 17.49 -4.27 2.42
N ILE A 98 16.92 -4.24 1.20
CA ILE A 98 16.28 -5.40 0.58
C ILE A 98 17.28 -6.54 0.39
N GLU A 99 18.45 -6.26 -0.20
CA GLU A 99 19.50 -7.25 -0.44
C GLU A 99 20.00 -7.88 0.87
N ALA A 100 20.24 -7.08 1.90
CA ALA A 100 20.65 -7.56 3.21
C ALA A 100 19.61 -8.49 3.85
N TYR A 101 18.31 -8.18 3.71
CA TYR A 101 17.24 -9.05 4.18
C TYR A 101 17.25 -10.40 3.43
N ILE A 102 17.38 -10.37 2.11
CA ILE A 102 17.42 -11.59 1.28
C ILE A 102 18.61 -12.47 1.65
N LEU A 103 19.80 -11.88 1.80
CA LEU A 103 21.01 -12.63 2.20
C LEU A 103 20.80 -13.34 3.54
N LYS A 104 20.25 -12.62 4.53
CA LYS A 104 19.94 -13.19 5.84
C LYS A 104 18.92 -14.34 5.76
N MET A 105 17.87 -14.20 4.95
CA MET A 105 16.88 -15.27 4.77
C MET A 105 17.46 -16.49 4.06
N ASN A 106 18.33 -16.29 3.06
CA ASN A 106 19.03 -17.40 2.41
C ASN A 106 19.92 -18.16 3.40
N GLU A 107 20.66 -17.46 4.27
CA GLU A 107 21.48 -18.11 5.31
C GLU A 107 20.63 -18.94 6.29
N GLN A 108 19.47 -18.43 6.69
CA GLN A 108 18.53 -19.14 7.58
C GLN A 108 17.95 -20.38 6.90
N ASP A 109 17.54 -20.24 5.65
CA ASP A 109 17.02 -21.31 4.80
C ASP A 109 18.05 -22.43 4.61
N GLU A 110 19.29 -22.09 4.30
CA GLU A 110 20.40 -23.04 4.18
C GLU A 110 20.66 -23.77 5.51
N ALA A 111 20.63 -23.04 6.63
CA ALA A 111 20.81 -23.62 7.97
C ALA A 111 19.66 -24.56 8.37
N GLU A 112 18.42 -24.27 7.97
CA GLU A 112 17.28 -25.18 8.14
C GLU A 112 17.43 -26.45 7.30
N HIS A 113 17.77 -26.31 6.01
CA HIS A 113 18.02 -27.45 5.14
C HIS A 113 19.20 -28.31 5.61
N ALA A 114 20.25 -27.72 6.17
CA ALA A 114 21.36 -28.44 6.78
C ALA A 114 20.93 -29.24 8.03
N ARG A 115 20.11 -28.62 8.92
CA ARG A 115 19.55 -29.30 10.10
C ARG A 115 18.64 -30.46 9.72
N SER A 116 17.75 -30.28 8.74
CA SER A 116 16.85 -31.33 8.26
C SER A 116 17.61 -32.53 7.67
N ARG A 117 18.67 -32.28 6.89
CA ARG A 117 19.54 -33.35 6.36
C ARG A 117 20.27 -34.12 7.46
N SER A 118 20.80 -33.41 8.46
CA SER A 118 21.49 -34.02 9.61
C SER A 118 20.55 -34.96 10.40
N TRP A 119 19.29 -34.57 10.59
CA TRP A 119 18.28 -35.37 11.28
C TRP A 119 17.93 -36.66 10.52
N THR A 120 17.82 -36.58 9.19
CA THR A 120 17.57 -37.77 8.35
C THR A 120 18.74 -38.76 8.31
N SER A 121 19.98 -38.30 8.51
CA SER A 121 21.17 -39.16 8.59
C SER A 121 21.43 -39.77 9.98
N GLY A 122 20.78 -39.26 11.03
CA GLY A 122 21.00 -39.69 12.43
C GLY A 122 20.09 -40.82 12.92
N SER A 123 19.06 -41.20 12.16
CA SER A 123 18.09 -42.25 12.55
C SER A 123 18.50 -43.67 12.13
N GLY A 124 19.75 -43.87 11.71
CA GLY A 124 20.21 -45.12 11.13
C GLY A 124 21.39 -45.79 11.84
N THR A 125 21.46 -45.91 13.18
CA THR A 125 22.34 -46.92 13.83
C THR A 125 21.91 -47.31 15.27
N SER A 126 21.39 -48.53 15.40
CA SER A 126 21.50 -49.53 16.49
C SER A 126 21.12 -49.22 17.95
N GLY A 127 20.08 -49.91 18.42
CA GLY A 127 19.82 -50.16 19.84
C GLY A 127 18.80 -51.29 20.04
N SER A 128 19.25 -52.54 20.05
CA SER A 128 18.50 -53.72 20.45
C SER A 128 18.05 -53.62 21.91
N GLY A 129 16.74 -53.70 22.18
CA GLY A 129 16.19 -53.73 23.54
C GLY A 129 14.69 -54.02 23.57
N THR A 130 14.34 -55.11 24.24
CA THR A 130 13.07 -55.85 24.27
C THR A 130 11.88 -55.14 24.92
N SER A 131 10.70 -55.28 24.29
CA SER A 131 9.30 -55.34 24.76
C SER A 131 8.77 -54.45 25.89
N GLY A 132 7.75 -53.65 25.54
CA GLY A 132 6.76 -53.09 26.47
C GLY A 132 5.52 -52.58 25.72
N SER A 133 4.41 -53.29 25.83
CA SER A 133 3.11 -53.03 25.20
C SER A 133 2.45 -51.73 25.69
N GLY A 134 2.00 -50.88 24.76
CA GLY A 134 1.25 -49.65 25.06
C GLY A 134 0.52 -49.09 23.82
N THR A 135 -0.78 -49.35 23.80
CA THR A 135 -1.91 -48.89 22.98
C THR A 135 -1.74 -47.68 22.04
N SER A 136 -2.25 -47.89 20.84
CA SER A 136 -2.28 -47.05 19.64
C SER A 136 -3.15 -45.79 19.75
N GLY A 137 -2.57 -44.63 19.47
CA GLY A 137 -3.25 -43.38 19.15
C GLY A 137 -2.61 -42.77 17.90
N SER A 138 -3.28 -42.92 16.76
CA SER A 138 -2.83 -42.57 15.41
C SER A 138 -2.61 -41.05 15.23
N GLY A 139 -1.38 -40.60 15.46
CA GLY A 139 -0.86 -39.33 14.95
C GLY A 139 -0.23 -39.54 13.58
N THR A 140 -1.00 -39.31 12.51
CA THR A 140 -0.44 -39.17 11.15
C THR A 140 0.04 -37.74 10.94
N GLY A 141 1.10 -37.37 11.67
CA GLY A 141 1.94 -36.24 11.33
C GLY A 141 2.89 -36.65 10.21
N GLY A 142 2.40 -36.61 8.98
CA GLY A 142 3.24 -36.76 7.79
C GLY A 142 4.18 -35.56 7.69
N SER A 143 5.38 -35.70 8.22
CA SER A 143 6.51 -34.80 7.95
C SER A 143 6.91 -34.91 6.48
N ILE A 144 6.12 -34.28 5.61
CA ILE A 144 6.65 -33.79 4.35
C ILE A 144 7.64 -32.72 4.78
N ALA A 145 8.94 -32.98 4.61
CA ALA A 145 9.98 -32.00 4.87
C ALA A 145 9.53 -30.69 4.21
N ALA A 146 9.26 -29.67 5.03
CA ALA A 146 8.96 -28.34 4.54
C ALA A 146 10.24 -27.84 3.86
N THR A 147 10.41 -28.19 2.59
CA THR A 147 11.32 -27.49 1.69
C THR A 147 10.96 -26.03 1.88
N SER A 148 11.84 -25.25 2.49
CA SER A 148 11.47 -23.88 2.80
C SER A 148 11.13 -23.20 1.48
N THR A 149 9.89 -22.70 1.43
CA THR A 149 9.26 -22.14 0.24
C THR A 149 10.12 -21.01 -0.34
N TRP A 150 10.93 -20.38 0.51
CA TRP A 150 11.87 -19.33 0.17
C TRP A 150 12.89 -19.73 -0.90
N SER A 151 13.44 -20.94 -0.85
CA SER A 151 14.44 -21.43 -1.81
C SER A 151 13.92 -21.48 -3.25
N LEU A 152 12.61 -21.71 -3.41
CA LEU A 152 11.93 -21.87 -4.70
C LEU A 152 11.49 -20.52 -5.31
N LEU A 153 11.57 -19.43 -4.56
CA LEU A 153 11.17 -18.11 -5.03
C LEU A 153 12.16 -17.54 -6.05
N THR A 154 11.62 -16.86 -7.07
CA THR A 154 12.45 -16.08 -8.00
C THR A 154 13.13 -14.91 -7.28
N ALA A 155 14.18 -14.34 -7.89
CA ALA A 155 14.83 -13.16 -7.35
C ALA A 155 13.87 -11.96 -7.16
N ASP A 156 12.87 -11.83 -8.03
CA ASP A 156 11.88 -10.75 -7.93
C ASP A 156 10.85 -11.00 -6.82
N ASN A 157 10.40 -12.24 -6.65
CA ASN A 157 9.55 -12.62 -5.51
C ASN A 157 10.27 -12.35 -4.17
N LYS A 158 11.54 -12.77 -4.05
CA LYS A 158 12.35 -12.49 -2.85
C LYS A 158 12.48 -11.00 -2.58
N ARG A 159 12.64 -10.17 -3.61
CA ARG A 159 12.68 -8.71 -3.47
C ARG A 159 11.36 -8.12 -2.99
N ALA A 160 10.23 -8.56 -3.56
CA ALA A 160 8.91 -8.12 -3.15
C ALA A 160 8.59 -8.49 -1.69
N ASP A 161 8.91 -9.73 -1.30
CA ASP A 161 8.69 -10.23 0.05
C ASP A 161 9.60 -9.52 1.07
N ALA A 162 10.87 -9.32 0.71
CA ALA A 162 11.81 -8.59 1.56
C ALA A 162 11.38 -7.13 1.78
N LEU A 163 10.96 -6.42 0.73
CA LEU A 163 10.44 -5.06 0.86
C LEU A 163 9.22 -5.03 1.80
N THR A 164 8.28 -5.96 1.61
CA THR A 164 7.07 -6.05 2.43
C THR A 164 7.41 -6.35 3.89
N ALA A 165 8.31 -7.31 4.16
CA ALA A 165 8.70 -7.66 5.51
C ALA A 165 9.40 -6.51 6.26
N ILE A 166 10.28 -5.78 5.57
CA ILE A 166 10.97 -4.60 6.14
C ILE A 166 9.95 -3.52 6.53
N LEU A 167 9.04 -3.17 5.62
CA LEU A 167 8.04 -2.13 5.87
C LEU A 167 6.99 -2.55 6.90
N SER A 168 6.58 -3.81 6.91
CA SER A 168 5.68 -4.36 7.94
C SER A 168 6.30 -4.26 9.33
N ARG A 169 7.60 -4.56 9.48
CA ARG A 169 8.30 -4.38 10.76
C ARG A 169 8.33 -2.91 11.19
N ALA A 170 8.68 -2.00 10.28
CA ALA A 170 8.71 -0.56 10.56
C ALA A 170 7.32 -0.02 10.93
N LEU A 171 6.26 -0.57 10.33
CA LEU A 171 4.88 -0.22 10.66
C LEU A 171 4.52 -0.65 12.09
N VAL A 172 4.88 -1.89 12.47
CA VAL A 172 4.66 -2.40 13.83
C VAL A 172 5.39 -1.55 14.87
N GLU A 173 6.63 -1.14 14.61
CA GLU A 173 7.40 -0.27 15.51
C GLU A 173 6.74 1.11 15.72
N LYS A 174 5.95 1.60 14.76
CA LYS A 174 5.32 2.94 14.78
C LYS A 174 3.83 2.93 15.14
N ILE A 175 3.24 1.75 15.32
CA ILE A 175 1.78 1.58 15.36
C ILE A 175 1.12 2.37 16.50
N ASP A 176 1.82 2.57 17.60
CA ASP A 176 1.34 3.31 18.77
C ASP A 176 1.60 4.82 18.73
N GLU A 177 2.60 5.27 17.96
CA GLU A 177 3.01 6.68 17.88
C GLU A 177 2.13 7.51 16.94
N VAL A 178 1.57 6.87 15.90
CA VAL A 178 0.83 7.56 14.82
C VAL A 178 -0.63 7.12 14.83
N ARG A 179 -1.53 8.00 15.32
CA ARG A 179 -2.95 7.68 15.53
C ARG A 179 -3.94 8.58 14.78
N PRO A 180 -3.99 8.54 13.44
CA PRO A 180 -5.03 9.24 12.70
C PRO A 180 -6.40 8.69 13.12
N HIS A 181 -7.38 9.55 13.41
CA HIS A 181 -8.68 9.14 13.96
C HIS A 181 -8.59 8.32 15.25
N ARG A 182 -7.57 8.58 16.09
CA ARG A 182 -7.32 7.90 17.38
C ARG A 182 -7.08 6.38 17.26
N ARG A 183 -6.88 5.86 16.05
CA ARG A 183 -6.59 4.45 15.78
C ARG A 183 -5.14 4.27 15.31
N PRO A 184 -4.50 3.14 15.63
CA PRO A 184 -3.28 2.74 14.94
C PRO A 184 -3.49 2.65 13.43
N ILE A 185 -2.42 2.78 12.65
CA ILE A 185 -2.46 2.53 11.22
C ILE A 185 -2.67 1.03 11.00
N THR A 186 -3.82 0.66 10.44
CA THR A 186 -4.21 -0.73 10.18
C THR A 186 -4.58 -0.96 8.71
N ILE A 187 -4.38 -2.19 8.26
CA ILE A 187 -4.97 -2.70 7.03
C ILE A 187 -6.39 -3.16 7.39
N ASN A 188 -7.40 -2.58 6.74
CA ASN A 188 -8.80 -2.92 7.02
C ASN A 188 -9.34 -3.81 5.91
N VAL A 189 -9.80 -4.99 6.29
CA VAL A 189 -10.56 -5.91 5.44
C VAL A 189 -11.99 -5.95 5.95
N THR A 190 -12.95 -5.91 5.05
CA THR A 190 -14.35 -6.16 5.36
C THR A 190 -14.83 -7.39 4.61
N ILE A 191 -15.47 -8.31 5.32
CA ILE A 191 -15.90 -9.60 4.81
C ILE A 191 -17.30 -9.87 5.36
N ASP A 192 -18.19 -10.44 4.55
CA ASP A 192 -19.50 -10.83 5.06
C ASP A 192 -19.38 -12.08 5.97
N LEU A 193 -20.36 -12.25 6.86
CA LEU A 193 -20.32 -13.33 7.84
C LEU A 193 -20.37 -14.73 7.18
N PRO A 194 -21.21 -15.00 6.17
CA PRO A 194 -21.21 -16.29 5.48
C PRO A 194 -19.85 -16.64 4.87
N THR A 195 -19.18 -15.71 4.20
CA THR A 195 -17.86 -15.96 3.60
C THR A 195 -16.78 -16.15 4.64
N LEU A 196 -16.83 -15.37 5.71
CA LEU A 196 -15.93 -15.55 6.84
C LEU A 196 -16.04 -16.96 7.44
N LEU A 197 -17.27 -17.47 7.60
CA LEU A 197 -17.54 -18.80 8.12
C LEU A 197 -17.28 -19.94 7.12
N GLY A 198 -16.87 -19.63 5.89
CA GLY A 198 -16.71 -20.61 4.81
C GLY A 198 -18.03 -21.17 4.28
N LEU A 199 -19.14 -20.48 4.52
CA LEU A 199 -20.48 -20.83 4.06
C LEU A 199 -20.82 -20.19 2.70
N ALA A 200 -19.99 -19.24 2.24
CA ALA A 200 -20.08 -18.59 0.93
C ALA A 200 -18.68 -18.19 0.42
N GLU A 201 -18.57 -17.86 -0.87
CA GLU A 201 -17.33 -17.40 -1.50
C GLU A 201 -17.47 -15.98 -2.08
N ASN A 202 -18.29 -15.13 -1.45
CA ASN A 202 -18.38 -13.72 -1.79
C ASN A 202 -17.02 -13.05 -1.56
N PRO A 203 -16.64 -12.06 -2.39
CA PRO A 203 -15.37 -11.37 -2.22
C PRO A 203 -15.32 -10.58 -0.91
N GLY A 204 -14.14 -10.53 -0.29
CA GLY A 204 -13.85 -9.55 0.75
C GLY A 204 -13.49 -8.20 0.14
N GLN A 205 -13.48 -7.14 0.93
CA GLN A 205 -13.14 -5.79 0.51
C GLN A 205 -11.93 -5.29 1.29
N LEU A 206 -10.85 -4.99 0.57
CA LEU A 206 -9.64 -4.38 1.13
C LEU A 206 -9.72 -2.85 1.01
N SER A 207 -9.62 -2.15 2.14
CA SER A 207 -9.70 -0.69 2.21
C SER A 207 -8.60 -0.03 1.38
N GLY A 208 -8.99 0.80 0.41
CA GLY A 208 -8.06 1.49 -0.50
C GLY A 208 -7.67 0.68 -1.74
N TYR A 209 -7.98 -0.61 -1.80
CA TYR A 209 -7.74 -1.47 -2.96
C TYR A 209 -9.02 -1.74 -3.75
N GLY A 210 -9.94 -2.52 -3.17
CA GLY A 210 -11.01 -3.15 -3.95
C GLY A 210 -11.40 -4.51 -3.40
N ALA A 211 -12.16 -5.25 -4.21
CA ALA A 211 -12.51 -6.63 -3.91
C ALA A 211 -11.25 -7.51 -3.89
N ILE A 212 -11.18 -8.42 -2.93
CA ILE A 212 -10.15 -9.46 -2.80
C ILE A 212 -10.82 -10.83 -2.69
N PRO A 213 -10.15 -11.93 -3.13
CA PRO A 213 -10.70 -13.27 -3.02
C PRO A 213 -11.08 -13.63 -1.58
N ALA A 214 -12.15 -14.42 -1.42
CA ALA A 214 -12.62 -14.91 -0.14
C ALA A 214 -11.55 -15.63 0.68
N SER A 215 -10.68 -16.41 0.02
CA SER A 215 -9.54 -17.09 0.64
C SER A 215 -8.55 -16.10 1.28
N VAL A 216 -8.13 -15.09 0.52
CA VAL A 216 -7.22 -14.02 0.99
C VAL A 216 -7.87 -13.21 2.10
N ALA A 217 -9.16 -12.89 1.96
CA ALA A 217 -9.90 -12.18 2.99
C ALA A 217 -9.96 -12.99 4.31
N ARG A 218 -10.18 -14.32 4.25
CA ARG A 218 -10.14 -15.21 5.41
C ARG A 218 -8.74 -15.33 6.03
N GLU A 219 -7.70 -15.44 5.21
CA GLU A 219 -6.31 -15.46 5.66
C GLU A 219 -5.95 -14.17 6.40
N LEU A 220 -6.24 -13.00 5.82
CA LEU A 220 -6.01 -11.72 6.49
C LEU A 220 -6.82 -11.59 7.78
N ALA A 221 -7.99 -12.25 7.84
CA ALA A 221 -8.85 -12.17 8.99
C ALA A 221 -8.38 -13.11 10.14
N SER A 222 -7.69 -14.23 9.87
CA SER A 222 -7.29 -15.19 10.92
C SER A 222 -6.39 -14.57 12.00
N ASP A 223 -5.55 -13.61 11.62
CA ASP A 223 -4.61 -12.91 12.52
C ASP A 223 -5.07 -11.48 12.85
N ALA A 224 -6.32 -11.12 12.52
CA ALA A 224 -6.85 -9.78 12.69
C ALA A 224 -7.49 -9.53 14.08
N THR A 225 -7.54 -8.24 14.46
CA THR A 225 -8.46 -7.79 15.51
C THR A 225 -9.84 -7.54 14.92
N TRP A 226 -10.85 -8.20 15.46
CA TRP A 226 -12.20 -8.20 14.91
C TRP A 226 -13.06 -7.07 15.45
N LYS A 227 -13.82 -6.44 14.55
CA LYS A 227 -14.97 -5.61 14.90
C LYS A 227 -16.17 -6.06 14.08
N ARG A 228 -17.27 -6.37 14.76
CA ARG A 228 -18.51 -6.80 14.12
C ARG A 228 -19.42 -5.60 13.93
N PHE A 229 -19.87 -5.40 12.70
CA PHE A 229 -20.94 -4.46 12.37
C PHE A 229 -22.19 -5.26 11.97
N ILE A 230 -23.35 -4.88 12.50
CA ILE A 230 -24.63 -5.40 12.03
C ILE A 230 -25.24 -4.29 11.19
N THR A 231 -25.31 -4.54 9.88
CA THR A 231 -25.90 -3.60 8.94
C THR A 231 -27.26 -4.08 8.48
N ASP A 232 -28.17 -3.14 8.23
CA ASP A 232 -29.38 -3.42 7.48
C ASP A 232 -29.01 -3.91 6.06
N PRO A 233 -29.57 -5.04 5.59
CA PRO A 233 -29.15 -5.65 4.33
C PRO A 233 -29.62 -4.90 3.08
N GLN A 234 -30.58 -3.98 3.18
CA GLN A 234 -31.07 -3.19 2.04
C GLN A 234 -30.37 -1.83 1.92
N THR A 235 -30.00 -1.24 3.05
CA THR A 235 -29.47 0.13 3.13
C THR A 235 -28.00 0.20 3.55
N GLY A 236 -27.43 -0.89 4.09
CA GLY A 236 -26.07 -0.92 4.60
C GLY A 236 -25.87 -0.12 5.90
N ASN A 237 -26.94 0.36 6.53
CA ASN A 237 -26.90 1.18 7.73
C ASN A 237 -26.56 0.37 8.97
N LEU A 238 -25.70 0.93 9.83
CA LEU A 238 -25.39 0.34 11.13
C LEU A 238 -26.59 0.45 12.07
N LEU A 239 -27.04 -0.67 12.62
CA LEU A 239 -28.29 -0.74 13.38
C LEU A 239 -28.20 -0.28 14.86
N ASP A 240 -27.03 0.08 15.39
CA ASP A 240 -26.91 0.53 16.79
C ASP A 240 -25.71 1.47 17.04
N TYR A 241 -25.95 2.71 17.50
CA TYR A 241 -25.12 3.52 18.44
C TYR A 241 -25.91 4.74 18.97
N GLY A 242 -25.63 5.14 20.23
CA GLY A 242 -26.26 6.25 20.94
C GLY A 242 -25.86 7.66 20.46
N ARG A 243 -26.78 8.63 20.64
CA ARG A 243 -26.93 9.84 19.80
C ARG A 243 -26.55 11.18 20.46
N GLU A 244 -25.94 11.16 21.65
CA GLU A 244 -25.91 12.34 22.54
C GLU A 244 -24.57 13.10 22.63
N LYS A 245 -23.57 12.83 21.77
CA LYS A 245 -22.24 13.47 21.86
C LYS A 245 -21.75 14.05 20.54
N TYR A 246 -21.16 15.25 20.58
CA TYR A 246 -20.54 15.90 19.42
C TYR A 246 -19.39 15.07 18.83
N GLU A 247 -18.56 14.48 19.70
CA GLU A 247 -17.45 13.65 19.26
C GLU A 247 -17.93 12.22 18.96
N PRO A 248 -17.74 11.71 17.73
CA PRO A 248 -18.20 10.38 17.36
C PRO A 248 -17.50 9.30 18.19
N PRO A 249 -18.24 8.36 18.81
CA PRO A 249 -17.64 7.20 19.45
C PRO A 249 -16.76 6.41 18.47
N GLN A 250 -15.70 5.75 18.97
CA GLN A 250 -14.75 5.05 18.11
C GLN A 250 -15.42 4.04 17.17
N ALA A 251 -16.47 3.36 17.63
CA ALA A 251 -17.19 2.40 16.80
C ALA A 251 -17.97 3.03 15.64
N LEU A 252 -18.48 4.27 15.81
CA LEU A 252 -19.07 5.05 14.73
C LEU A 252 -18.00 5.46 13.72
N VAL A 253 -16.83 5.88 14.20
CA VAL A 253 -15.67 6.17 13.34
C VAL A 253 -15.26 4.95 12.51
N ASP A 254 -15.17 3.77 13.15
CA ASP A 254 -14.81 2.53 12.45
C ASP A 254 -15.84 2.15 11.39
N PHE A 255 -17.13 2.34 11.68
CA PHE A 255 -18.20 2.12 10.71
C PHE A 255 -18.10 3.07 9.52
N LEU A 256 -17.90 4.37 9.74
CA LEU A 256 -17.77 5.36 8.67
C LEU A 256 -16.59 5.03 7.74
N LEU A 257 -15.46 4.57 8.31
CA LEU A 257 -14.31 4.11 7.53
C LEU A 257 -14.62 2.88 6.68
N ALA A 258 -15.37 1.92 7.22
CA ALA A 258 -15.79 0.72 6.51
C ALA A 258 -16.85 0.99 5.44
N ARG A 259 -17.81 1.88 5.71
CA ARG A 259 -18.89 2.27 4.80
C ARG A 259 -18.37 3.11 3.64
N ASP A 260 -17.70 4.23 3.94
CA ASP A 260 -17.42 5.25 2.93
C ASP A 260 -16.27 4.84 2.00
N ARG A 261 -15.22 4.20 2.57
CA ARG A 261 -14.01 3.64 1.93
C ARG A 261 -13.13 4.65 1.17
N THR A 262 -13.73 5.60 0.47
CA THR A 262 -13.11 6.80 -0.08
C THR A 262 -13.94 8.04 0.28
N CYS A 263 -13.40 9.22 0.01
CA CYS A 263 -14.13 10.47 0.15
C CYS A 263 -15.49 10.43 -0.58
N ARG A 264 -16.56 10.85 0.11
CA ARG A 264 -17.94 10.88 -0.39
C ARG A 264 -18.25 11.95 -1.44
N PHE A 265 -17.28 12.78 -1.82
CA PHE A 265 -17.47 13.75 -2.90
C PHE A 265 -17.53 13.04 -4.27
N PRO A 266 -18.39 13.49 -5.22
CA PRO A 266 -18.53 12.83 -6.52
C PRO A 266 -17.20 12.59 -7.23
N GLY A 267 -16.91 11.33 -7.53
CA GLY A 267 -15.69 10.91 -8.25
C GLY A 267 -14.39 10.96 -7.45
N CYS A 268 -14.42 11.30 -6.16
CA CYS A 268 -13.20 11.35 -5.36
C CYS A 268 -12.75 9.94 -4.92
N ARG A 269 -11.47 9.64 -5.14
CA ARG A 269 -10.83 8.37 -4.77
C ARG A 269 -9.87 8.47 -3.58
N GLN A 270 -9.85 9.61 -2.85
CA GLN A 270 -9.01 9.73 -1.65
C GLN A 270 -9.44 8.67 -0.64
N PRO A 271 -8.53 7.81 -0.14
CA PRO A 271 -8.87 6.80 0.86
C PRO A 271 -9.44 7.41 2.13
N ALA A 272 -10.48 6.78 2.67
CA ALA A 272 -11.17 7.15 3.91
C ALA A 272 -10.20 7.39 5.09
N SER A 273 -9.12 6.62 5.19
CA SER A 273 -8.08 6.79 6.22
C SER A 273 -7.35 8.15 6.19
N ARG A 274 -7.41 8.88 5.07
CA ARG A 274 -6.77 10.19 4.83
C ARG A 274 -7.79 11.33 4.71
N THR A 275 -8.98 11.13 5.25
CA THR A 275 -10.07 12.12 5.21
C THR A 275 -10.37 12.65 6.60
N ASP A 276 -11.17 13.71 6.67
CA ASP A 276 -11.76 14.22 7.90
C ASP A 276 -13.19 13.64 8.01
N ILE A 277 -13.66 13.38 9.24
CA ILE A 277 -15.08 13.12 9.51
C ILE A 277 -15.80 14.46 9.54
N ASP A 278 -16.89 14.57 8.77
CA ASP A 278 -17.63 15.82 8.61
C ASP A 278 -19.14 15.59 8.69
N HIS A 279 -19.85 16.50 9.37
CA HIS A 279 -21.30 16.46 9.54
C HIS A 279 -22.01 17.11 8.36
N ALA A 280 -22.85 16.41 7.60
CA ALA A 280 -23.61 16.95 6.47
C ALA A 280 -24.42 18.18 6.87
N GLU A 281 -25.26 18.07 7.89
CA GLU A 281 -25.81 19.17 8.66
C GLU A 281 -24.90 19.47 9.85
N SER A 282 -24.34 20.67 9.91
CA SER A 282 -23.42 21.06 10.98
C SER A 282 -24.08 20.93 12.36
N TRP A 283 -23.29 20.58 13.37
CA TRP A 283 -23.75 20.54 14.77
C TRP A 283 -24.39 21.86 15.23
N GLU A 284 -23.81 23.01 14.85
CA GLU A 284 -24.36 24.34 15.16
C GLU A 284 -25.74 24.57 14.50
N GLY A 285 -26.01 23.89 13.39
CA GLY A 285 -27.28 23.90 12.68
C GLY A 285 -28.31 22.91 13.23
N GLY A 286 -27.96 22.12 14.26
CA GLY A 286 -28.83 21.11 14.86
C GLY A 286 -28.57 19.67 14.40
N GLY A 287 -27.55 19.43 13.57
CA GLY A 287 -27.24 18.10 13.07
C GLY A 287 -26.67 17.17 14.16
N GLU A 288 -27.15 15.93 14.21
CA GLU A 288 -26.69 14.91 15.16
C GLU A 288 -25.38 14.24 14.73
N THR A 289 -24.63 13.71 15.69
CA THR A 289 -23.46 12.85 15.42
C THR A 289 -23.93 11.43 15.19
N SER A 290 -24.40 11.16 13.97
CA SER A 290 -25.01 9.89 13.59
C SER A 290 -24.38 9.31 12.31
N PRO A 291 -24.53 8.00 12.04
CA PRO A 291 -24.11 7.40 10.77
C PRO A 291 -24.67 8.16 9.56
N GLU A 292 -25.94 8.55 9.61
CA GLU A 292 -26.65 9.19 8.51
C GLU A 292 -26.12 10.60 8.25
N ASN A 293 -25.79 11.36 9.29
CA ASN A 293 -25.31 12.73 9.14
C ASN A 293 -23.80 12.82 8.91
N LEU A 294 -23.01 11.86 9.39
CA LEU A 294 -21.55 11.88 9.23
C LEU A 294 -21.10 11.27 7.90
N GLY A 295 -20.02 11.85 7.34
CA GLY A 295 -19.35 11.32 6.15
C GLY A 295 -17.88 11.68 6.10
N LEU A 296 -17.11 10.86 5.40
CA LEU A 296 -15.68 11.04 5.21
C LEU A 296 -15.38 11.93 4.01
N LEU A 297 -14.73 13.07 4.24
CA LEU A 297 -14.36 14.04 3.22
C LEU A 297 -12.86 14.37 3.27
N CYS A 298 -12.20 14.31 2.11
CA CYS A 298 -10.81 14.74 2.06
C CYS A 298 -10.72 16.26 2.32
N ARG A 299 -9.57 16.72 2.82
CA ARG A 299 -9.37 18.13 3.18
C ARG A 299 -9.80 19.14 2.11
N ARG A 300 -9.59 18.78 0.83
CA ARG A 300 -10.02 19.58 -0.32
C ARG A 300 -11.54 19.71 -0.38
N HIS A 301 -12.27 18.59 -0.32
CA HIS A 301 -13.73 18.59 -0.46
C HIS A 301 -14.44 19.06 0.81
N HIS A 302 -13.87 18.81 1.98
CA HIS A 302 -14.32 19.42 3.23
C HIS A 302 -14.30 20.96 3.12
N ARG A 303 -13.17 21.55 2.68
CA ARG A 303 -13.08 23.01 2.46
C ARG A 303 -14.07 23.52 1.39
N LEU A 304 -14.33 22.75 0.34
CA LEU A 304 -15.30 23.14 -0.69
C LEU A 304 -16.73 23.21 -0.14
N LYS A 305 -17.08 22.31 0.78
CA LYS A 305 -18.35 22.40 1.50
C LYS A 305 -18.37 23.60 2.45
N THR A 306 -17.36 23.74 3.31
CA THR A 306 -17.32 24.79 4.34
C THR A 306 -17.24 26.21 3.76
N HIS A 307 -16.48 26.41 2.69
CA HIS A 307 -16.18 27.75 2.15
C HIS A 307 -16.53 27.92 0.68
N GLY A 308 -16.66 26.81 -0.07
CA GLY A 308 -16.84 26.83 -1.52
C GLY A 308 -18.30 26.87 -1.97
N LYS A 309 -19.26 27.09 -1.07
CA LYS A 309 -20.73 27.11 -1.34
C LYS A 309 -21.28 25.80 -1.93
N TRP A 310 -20.57 24.70 -1.74
CA TRP A 310 -21.13 23.38 -2.00
C TRP A 310 -22.01 22.97 -0.82
N SER A 311 -23.19 22.43 -1.08
CA SER A 311 -24.05 21.84 -0.04
C SER A 311 -24.13 20.34 -0.21
N LEU A 312 -24.34 19.66 0.91
CA LEU A 312 -24.43 18.21 1.02
C LEU A 312 -25.71 17.87 1.77
N VAL A 313 -26.55 17.04 1.17
CA VAL A 313 -27.64 16.35 1.86
C VAL A 313 -27.24 14.88 1.97
N SER A 314 -27.19 14.36 3.19
CA SER A 314 -26.93 12.94 3.44
C SER A 314 -28.26 12.25 3.73
N ASN A 315 -28.49 11.14 3.05
CA ASN A 315 -29.75 10.41 3.13
C ASN A 315 -29.66 9.28 4.14
N ALA A 316 -30.81 8.88 4.67
CA ALA A 316 -30.90 7.80 5.65
C ALA A 316 -30.41 6.47 5.09
N ASP A 317 -30.46 6.24 3.79
CA ASP A 317 -29.95 5.01 3.14
C ASP A 317 -28.43 5.00 2.94
N GLY A 318 -27.70 6.01 3.42
CA GLY A 318 -26.25 6.15 3.26
C GLY A 318 -25.81 6.82 1.95
N SER A 319 -26.74 7.18 1.07
CA SER A 319 -26.46 7.98 -0.13
C SER A 319 -26.29 9.47 0.20
N CYS A 320 -25.80 10.27 -0.75
CA CYS A 320 -25.85 11.72 -0.63
C CYS A 320 -26.12 12.43 -1.94
N GLU A 321 -26.68 13.63 -1.83
CA GLU A 321 -26.81 14.59 -2.91
C GLU A 321 -25.90 15.79 -2.64
N TRP A 322 -25.03 16.10 -3.60
CA TRP A 322 -24.19 17.28 -3.59
C TRP A 322 -24.74 18.33 -4.55
N THR A 323 -24.89 19.56 -4.08
CA THR A 323 -25.25 20.69 -4.94
C THR A 323 -24.06 21.62 -5.09
N SER A 324 -23.69 21.89 -6.34
CA SER A 324 -22.63 22.83 -6.67
C SER A 324 -23.09 24.29 -6.50
N PRO A 325 -22.16 25.26 -6.45
CA PRO A 325 -22.49 26.69 -6.38
C PRO A 325 -23.33 27.21 -7.55
N LEU A 326 -23.36 26.47 -8.66
CA LEU A 326 -24.15 26.77 -9.87
C LEU A 326 -25.51 26.04 -9.88
N GLY A 327 -25.89 25.38 -8.80
CA GLY A 327 -27.16 24.66 -8.68
C GLY A 327 -27.21 23.30 -9.36
N LYS A 328 -26.08 22.78 -9.88
CA LYS A 328 -26.03 21.39 -10.39
C LYS A 328 -26.00 20.39 -9.25
N ASN A 329 -26.85 19.37 -9.34
CA ASN A 329 -26.92 18.27 -8.38
C ASN A 329 -26.13 17.05 -8.85
N TYR A 330 -25.51 16.37 -7.90
CA TYR A 330 -24.74 15.14 -8.09
C TYR A 330 -25.17 14.13 -7.04
N PHE A 331 -25.81 13.06 -7.49
CA PHE A 331 -26.14 11.93 -6.64
C PHE A 331 -24.93 11.02 -6.48
N VAL A 332 -24.61 10.67 -5.24
CA VAL A 332 -23.61 9.68 -4.88
C VAL A 332 -24.36 8.57 -4.15
N PRO A 333 -24.48 7.37 -4.75
CA PRO A 333 -25.23 6.27 -4.15
C PRO A 333 -24.58 5.86 -2.82
N ALA A 334 -25.41 5.27 -1.95
CA ALA A 334 -24.90 4.48 -0.84
C ALA A 334 -23.97 3.42 -1.44
N ARG A 335 -22.85 3.15 -0.76
CA ARG A 335 -21.92 2.12 -1.20
C ARG A 335 -22.07 0.95 -0.25
N PRO A 336 -22.86 -0.09 -0.59
CA PRO A 336 -22.91 -1.29 0.21
C PRO A 336 -21.50 -1.79 0.51
N ILE A 337 -21.27 -2.21 1.75
CA ILE A 337 -19.94 -2.61 2.22
C ILE A 337 -19.35 -3.74 1.36
N ASN A 338 -20.21 -4.55 0.75
CA ASN A 338 -19.90 -5.71 -0.09
C ASN A 338 -19.81 -5.41 -1.61
N GLU A 339 -20.11 -4.19 -2.06
CA GLU A 339 -20.01 -3.81 -3.48
C GLU A 339 -18.70 -3.08 -3.76
N SER A 340 -18.08 -3.27 -4.92
CA SER A 340 -16.84 -2.56 -5.28
C SER A 340 -17.04 -1.04 -5.42
N VAL A 341 -15.98 -0.26 -5.13
CA VAL A 341 -15.94 1.22 -5.28
C VAL A 341 -15.38 1.61 -6.64
#